data_AF-A0A7C1U8H9-F1
#
_entry.id   AF-A0A7C1U8H9-F1
#
_cell.length_a   1.000
_cell.length_b   1.000
_cell.length_c   1.000
_cell.angle_alpha   90.00
_cell.angle_beta   90.00
_cell.angle_gamma   90.00
#
_symmetry.space_group_name_H-M   'P 1'
#
loop_
_entity.id
_entity.type
_entity.pdbx_description
1 polymer ?
#
loop_
_entity_poly.entity_id
_entity_poly.type
_entity_poly.pdbx_seq_one_letter_code
_entity_poly.pdbx_strand_id
1 'polypeptide(L)'
;MIWWLIFAVFLYFICAVLIVAEIFVPSGGLISILAIACLAGGIAVFFHYSVIAGWIGVGVAPGMIAVVLVIAYKMFPKTKF
;
A
#
# COMPACT_ATOMS: atom_id res chain seq x y z
N MET A 1 -11.01 -18.29 3.39
CA MET A 1 -10.54 -17.82 2.06
C MET A 1 -10.88 -16.35 1.81
N ILE A 2 -12.14 -15.91 1.90
CA ILE A 2 -12.50 -14.48 1.76
C ILE A 2 -11.75 -13.57 2.76
N TRP A 3 -11.59 -14.02 4.01
CA TRP A 3 -10.91 -13.26 5.06
C TRP A 3 -9.45 -12.91 4.71
N TRP A 4 -8.75 -13.81 4.02
CA TRP A 4 -7.38 -13.58 3.56
C TRP A 4 -7.31 -12.53 2.45
N LEU A 5 -8.30 -12.47 1.55
CA LEU A 5 -8.37 -11.42 0.53
C LEU A 5 -8.64 -10.04 1.17
N ILE A 6 -9.52 -9.98 2.17
CA ILE A 6 -9.77 -8.75 2.93
C ILE A 6 -8.48 -8.28 3.62
N PHE A 7 -7.75 -9.22 4.23
CA PHE A 7 -6.44 -8.93 4.83
C PHE A 7 -5.42 -8.43 3.81
N ALA A 8 -5.37 -9.00 2.60
CA ALA A 8 -4.47 -8.55 1.53
C ALA A 8 -4.78 -7.11 1.07
N VAL A 9 -6.07 -6.78 0.91
CA VAL A 9 -6.51 -5.41 0.60
C VAL A 9 -6.15 -4.45 1.73
N PHE A 10 -6.31 -4.88 2.98
CA PHE A 10 -5.91 -4.11 4.16
C PHE A 10 -4.39 -3.86 4.20
N LEU A 11 -3.58 -4.85 3.82
CA LEU A 11 -2.12 -4.70 3.68
C LEU A 11 -1.75 -3.67 2.61
N TYR A 12 -2.46 -3.63 1.47
CA TYR A 12 -2.22 -2.60 0.46
C TYR A 12 -2.59 -1.20 0.96
N PHE A 13 -3.67 -1.08 1.73
CA PHE A 13 -4.04 0.18 2.36
C PHE A 13 -2.98 0.65 3.36
N ILE A 14 -2.49 -0.24 4.24
CA ILE A 14 -1.39 0.06 5.17
C ILE A 14 -0.13 0.46 4.40
N CYS A 15 0.23 -0.27 3.34
CA CYS A 15 1.37 0.09 2.49
C CYS A 15 1.26 1.54 1.99
N ALA A 16 0.09 1.92 1.47
CA ALA A 16 -0.13 3.27 0.96
C ALA A 16 -0.04 4.33 2.07
N VAL A 17 -0.60 4.04 3.25
CA VAL A 17 -0.50 4.93 4.43
C VAL A 17 0.94 5.06 4.93
N LEU A 18 1.73 3.98 4.94
CA LEU A 18 3.14 4.01 5.32
C LEU A 18 3.98 4.84 4.34
N ILE A 19 3.72 4.72 3.04
CA ILE A 19 4.39 5.57 2.03
C ILE A 19 4.06 7.05 2.29
N VAL A 20 2.79 7.37 2.58
CA VAL A 20 2.39 8.73 2.97
C VAL A 20 3.15 9.17 4.24
N ALA A 21 3.22 8.30 5.26
CA ALA A 21 3.90 8.62 6.51
C ALA A 21 5.40 8.91 6.30
N GLU A 22 6.09 8.16 5.43
CA GLU A 22 7.51 8.39 5.10
C GLU A 22 7.74 9.75 4.41
N ILE A 23 6.78 10.22 3.60
CA ILE A 23 6.85 11.52 2.93
C ILE A 23 6.78 12.66 3.97
N PHE A 24 5.96 12.52 5.00
CA PHE A 24 5.78 13.54 6.04
C PHE A 24 6.79 13.44 7.20
N VAL A 25 7.24 12.23 7.51
CA VAL A 25 8.16 11.93 8.61
C VAL A 25 9.37 11.20 8.03
N PRO A 26 10.47 11.91 7.73
CA PRO A 26 11.65 11.30 7.10
C PRO A 26 12.30 10.34 8.09
N SER A 27 11.99 9.04 7.98
CA SER A 27 12.54 7.99 8.86
C SER A 27 13.86 7.40 8.37
N GLY A 28 14.39 7.91 7.25
CA GLY A 28 15.62 7.39 6.63
C GLY A 28 15.44 6.05 5.93
N GLY A 29 14.21 5.68 5.54
CA GLY A 29 13.92 4.45 4.79
C GLY A 29 13.32 3.31 5.61
N LEU A 30 13.23 3.43 6.94
CA LEU A 30 12.68 2.36 7.78
C LEU A 30 11.19 2.11 7.49
N ILE A 31 10.41 3.18 7.36
CA ILE A 31 8.98 3.10 7.03
C ILE A 31 8.79 2.56 5.61
N SER A 32 9.68 2.93 4.68
CA SER A 32 9.68 2.41 3.31
C SER A 32 9.90 0.88 3.25
N ILE A 33 10.83 0.34 4.06
CA ILE A 33 11.05 -1.12 4.15
C ILE A 33 9.78 -1.83 4.66
N LEU A 34 9.14 -1.26 5.68
CA LEU A 34 7.87 -1.78 6.20
C LEU A 34 6.75 -1.73 5.15
N ALA A 35 6.67 -0.66 4.36
CA ALA A 35 5.71 -0.55 3.26
C ALA A 35 5.95 -1.64 2.20
N ILE A 36 7.20 -1.89 1.83
CA ILE A 36 7.57 -2.95 0.87
C ILE A 36 7.18 -4.33 1.42
N ALA A 37 7.43 -4.60 2.70
CA ALA A 37 7.02 -5.86 3.33
C ALA A 37 5.49 -6.03 3.31
N CYS A 38 4.74 -4.96 3.51
CA CYS A 38 3.27 -4.93 3.44
C CYS A 38 2.76 -5.20 2.00
N LEU A 39 3.40 -4.58 1.01
CA LEU A 39 3.12 -4.83 -0.40
C LEU A 39 3.40 -6.28 -0.79
N ALA A 40 4.58 -6.80 -0.44
CA ALA A 40 4.97 -8.18 -0.71
C ALA A 40 4.05 -9.18 -0.02
N GLY A 41 3.66 -8.91 1.23
CA GLY A 41 2.69 -9.72 1.98
C GLY A 41 1.32 -9.77 1.30
N GLY A 42 0.79 -8.62 0.85
CA GLY A 42 -0.48 -8.57 0.12
C GLY A 42 -0.42 -9.33 -1.20
N ILE A 43 0.67 -9.15 -1.97
CA ILE A 43 0.90 -9.86 -3.24
C ILE A 43 0.95 -11.38 -2.98
N ALA A 44 1.72 -11.84 -1.99
CA ALA A 44 1.84 -13.25 -1.66
C ALA A 44 0.47 -13.90 -1.36
N VAL A 45 -0.39 -13.19 -0.62
CA VAL A 45 -1.75 -13.66 -0.32
C VAL A 45 -2.63 -13.73 -1.57
N PHE A 46 -2.54 -12.76 -2.49
CA PHE A 46 -3.26 -12.81 -3.76
C PHE A 46 -2.81 -13.98 -4.66
N PHE A 47 -1.50 -14.24 -4.74
CA PHE A 47 -0.95 -15.36 -5.50
C PHE A 47 -1.30 -16.72 -4.89
N HIS A 48 -1.41 -16.81 -3.56
CA HIS A 48 -1.86 -18.02 -2.88
C HIS A 48 -3.35 -18.34 -3.19
N TYR A 49 -4.16 -17.34 -3.50
CA TYR A 49 -5.56 -17.55 -3.88
C TYR A 49 -5.69 -18.04 -5.34
N SER A 50 -5.06 -17.35 -6.28
CA SER A 50 -5.06 -17.72 -7.70
C SER A 50 -4.02 -16.90 -8.46
N VAL A 51 -3.43 -17.49 -9.51
CA VAL A 51 -2.51 -16.77 -10.41
C VAL A 51 -3.17 -15.55 -11.05
N ILE A 52 -4.45 -15.67 -11.44
CA ILE A 52 -5.21 -14.55 -12.05
C ILE A 52 -5.42 -13.44 -11.02
N ALA A 53 -5.79 -13.80 -9.78
CA ALA A 53 -5.97 -12.85 -8.69
C ALA A 53 -4.64 -12.16 -8.29
N GLY A 54 -3.51 -12.89 -8.36
CA GLY A 54 -2.16 -12.35 -8.19
C GLY A 54 -1.86 -11.21 -9.14
N TRP A 55 -2.06 -11.44 -10.45
CA TRP A 55 -1.85 -10.40 -11.47
C TRP A 55 -2.79 -9.20 -11.33
N ILE A 56 -4.06 -9.45 -10.98
CA ILE A 56 -5.02 -8.37 -10.68
C ILE A 56 -4.53 -7.56 -9.46
N GLY A 57 -4.10 -8.24 -8.39
CA GLY A 57 -3.56 -7.59 -7.19
C GLY A 57 -2.35 -6.70 -7.49
N VAL A 58 -1.40 -7.20 -8.29
CA VAL A 58 -0.23 -6.43 -8.74
C VAL A 58 -0.63 -5.21 -9.55
N GLY A 59 -1.63 -5.32 -10.44
CA GLY A 59 -2.14 -4.18 -11.21
C GLY A 59 -2.92 -3.16 -10.39
N VAL A 60 -3.67 -3.61 -9.38
CA VAL A 60 -4.50 -2.75 -8.52
C VAL A 60 -3.66 -2.00 -7.48
N ALA A 61 -2.58 -2.61 -6.98
CA ALA A 61 -1.71 -2.02 -5.97
C ALA A 61 -1.22 -0.59 -6.32
N PRO A 62 -0.61 -0.31 -7.50
CA PRO A 62 -0.16 1.04 -7.84
C PRO A 62 -1.31 2.04 -7.97
N GLY A 63 -2.48 1.60 -8.47
CA GLY A 63 -3.68 2.44 -8.54
C GLY A 63 -4.17 2.85 -7.16
N MET A 64 -4.23 1.90 -6.21
CA MET A 64 -4.63 2.18 -4.83
C MET A 64 -3.64 3.11 -4.14
N ILE A 65 -2.34 2.87 -4.30
CA ILE A 65 -1.28 3.74 -3.74
C ILE A 65 -1.40 5.16 -4.30
N ALA A 66 -1.56 5.32 -5.62
CA ALA A 66 -1.71 6.63 -6.24
C ALA A 66 -2.95 7.39 -5.74
N VAL A 67 -4.10 6.71 -5.61
CA VAL A 67 -5.33 7.31 -5.08
C VAL A 67 -5.13 7.78 -3.64
N VAL A 68 -4.52 6.96 -2.77
CA VAL A 68 -4.24 7.31 -1.37
C VAL A 68 -3.29 8.50 -1.28
N LEU A 69 -2.24 8.54 -2.13
CA LEU A 69 -1.32 9.68 -2.20
C LEU A 69 -2.05 10.96 -2.60
N VAL A 70 -2.87 10.92 -3.66
CA VAL A 70 -3.65 12.08 -4.11
C VAL A 70 -4.59 12.58 -3.02
N ILE A 71 -5.27 11.67 -2.31
CA ILE A 71 -6.13 12.02 -1.17
C ILE A 71 -5.30 12.62 -0.03
N ALA A 72 -4.16 12.02 0.32
CA ALA A 72 -3.28 12.52 1.36
C ALA A 72 -2.79 13.94 1.06
N TYR A 73 -2.32 14.21 -0.16
CA TYR A 73 -1.91 15.55 -0.59
C TYR A 73 -3.07 16.56 -0.61
N LYS A 74 -4.30 16.12 -0.90
CA LYS A 74 -5.49 16.97 -0.84
C LYS A 74 -5.94 17.27 0.59
N MET A 75 -5.85 16.30 1.50
CA MET A 75 -6.27 16.42 2.90
C MET A 75 -5.23 17.11 3.78
N PHE A 76 -3.94 16.98 3.44
CA PHE A 76 -2.85 17.73 4.04
C PHE A 76 -2.40 18.86 3.09
N PRO A 77 -3.25 19.85 2.78
CA PRO A 77 -2.78 21.01 2.04
C PRO A 77 -1.89 21.82 2.98
N LYS A 78 -0.67 22.13 2.51
CA LYS A 78 0.27 23.11 3.09
C LYS A 78 1.12 22.63 4.28
N THR A 79 2.01 21.65 4.08
CA THR A 79 3.34 21.84 4.66
C THR A 79 4.06 22.84 3.74
N LYS A 80 4.01 24.13 4.10
CA LYS A 80 4.95 25.10 3.55
C LYS A 80 6.34 24.59 3.95
N PHE A 81 7.11 24.10 2.99
CA PHE A 81 8.56 24.05 3.12
C PHE A 81 9.09 25.48 3.25
#